data_AF-A0A7Y8RUX0-F1
#
_entry.id   AF-A0A7Y8RUX0-F1
#
_cell.length_a   1.000
_cell.length_b   1.000
_cell.length_c   1.000
_cell.angle_alpha   90.00
_cell.angle_beta   90.00
_cell.angle_gamma   90.00
#
_symmetry.space_group_name_H-M   'P 1'
#
loop_
_entity.id
_entity.type
_entity.pdbx_description
1 polymer ?
#
loop_
_entity_poly.entity_id
_entity_poly.type
_entity_poly.pdbx_seq_one_letter_code
_entity_poly.pdbx_strand_id
1 'polypeptide(L)'
;MEPAKVSLPRRMLQCLKQCVDCNTANRFTAINRYVNILLISSVISIPSFAMAHHEYAAGQSDDRYASFEELKQNEDPSDYRIATKQAGSTMLIMAIHGGGIEPGTSEIANELSHSYSMYLFEGLKSSGNSSLHITSTNFDEPSALDMAAGHTYIISLHGYYAEDRLIKVGGTDRGRIKILVEELNKAGFTAEMLKTDDRYAGTSPDNIANKSISGLSIQLEMSTGFRRSLFGVFTLKDRASTQNEDFYRFTKLLSNFIESHYE
;
A
#
# COMPACT_ATOMS: atom_id res chain seq x y z
N MET A 1 66.84 31.80 -23.20
CA MET A 1 65.43 32.09 -23.56
C MET A 1 64.54 31.06 -22.88
N GLU A 2 63.29 31.43 -22.57
CA GLU A 2 62.54 30.88 -21.43
C GLU A 2 62.14 29.39 -21.53
N PRO A 3 62.05 28.68 -20.38
CA PRO A 3 61.58 27.30 -20.31
C PRO A 3 60.14 27.13 -19.80
N ALA A 4 59.51 26.05 -20.27
CA ALA A 4 58.53 25.18 -19.60
C ALA A 4 57.29 25.75 -18.86
N LYS A 5 56.11 25.22 -19.22
CA LYS A 5 54.98 25.02 -18.29
C LYS A 5 54.48 23.57 -18.36
N VAL A 6 54.85 22.78 -17.35
CA VAL A 6 54.23 21.48 -17.04
C VAL A 6 53.26 21.72 -15.88
N SER A 7 51.99 21.39 -16.07
CA SER A 7 50.97 21.50 -15.01
C SER A 7 51.11 20.40 -13.97
N LEU A 8 50.80 20.71 -12.70
CA LEU A 8 51.10 19.85 -11.55
C LEU A 8 50.03 18.77 -11.32
N PRO A 9 50.44 17.50 -11.20
CA PRO A 9 49.80 16.57 -10.29
C PRO A 9 50.85 15.86 -9.40
N ARG A 10 51.55 16.61 -8.54
CA ARG A 10 52.51 16.06 -7.54
C ARG A 10 52.80 17.06 -6.41
N ARG A 11 51.94 17.03 -5.39
CA ARG A 11 51.93 17.68 -4.04
C ARG A 11 50.42 17.77 -3.72
N MET A 12 49.82 17.05 -2.78
CA MET A 12 50.31 16.62 -1.46
C MET A 12 49.86 15.18 -1.14
N LEU A 13 50.76 14.20 -1.32
CA LEU A 13 50.56 12.84 -0.80
C LEU A 13 51.71 12.49 0.16
N GLN A 14 51.87 13.31 1.20
CA GLN A 14 52.85 13.09 2.27
C GLN A 14 52.55 13.98 3.49
N CYS A 15 51.58 13.55 4.32
CA CYS A 15 51.57 13.86 5.75
C CYS A 15 50.72 12.81 6.50
N LEU A 16 51.40 11.79 7.02
CA LEU A 16 50.81 10.71 7.83
C LEU A 16 51.82 10.37 8.93
N LYS A 17 51.33 10.19 10.17
CA LYS A 17 52.09 10.05 11.45
C LYS A 17 52.69 11.39 11.93
N GLN A 18 52.69 11.76 13.23
CA GLN A 18 52.40 11.05 14.49
C GLN A 18 52.04 12.14 15.55
N CYS A 19 50.94 12.09 16.30
CA CYS A 19 50.75 11.55 17.68
C CYS A 19 49.33 12.02 18.17
N VAL A 20 48.61 11.50 19.19
CA VAL A 20 48.86 10.57 20.31
C VAL A 20 49.20 11.22 21.69
N ASP A 21 48.44 10.79 22.72
CA ASP A 21 48.55 10.88 24.19
C ASP A 21 48.63 12.21 24.98
N CYS A 22 47.51 12.52 25.68
CA CYS A 22 47.37 12.83 27.13
C CYS A 22 45.92 13.30 27.38
N ASN A 23 44.99 12.61 28.05
CA ASN A 23 44.97 11.95 29.37
C ASN A 23 45.07 12.90 30.58
N THR A 24 43.92 13.43 31.04
CA THR A 24 43.74 13.83 32.46
C THR A 24 42.30 13.65 32.92
N ALA A 25 41.90 12.41 33.22
CA ALA A 25 40.77 12.18 34.13
C ALA A 25 41.29 12.17 35.57
N ASN A 26 40.79 13.09 36.43
CA ASN A 26 40.62 12.90 37.88
C ASN A 26 40.26 14.22 38.60
N ARG A 27 39.06 14.28 39.20
CA ARG A 27 38.89 14.54 40.65
C ARG A 27 37.40 14.54 41.06
N PHE A 28 36.96 13.40 41.60
CA PHE A 28 35.89 13.38 42.60
C PHE A 28 36.40 14.05 43.90
N THR A 29 35.54 14.81 44.59
CA THR A 29 35.16 14.69 46.03
C THR A 29 34.68 16.03 46.62
N ALA A 30 33.69 15.92 47.53
CA ALA A 30 33.41 16.84 48.66
C ALA A 30 32.90 18.28 48.34
N ILE A 31 32.09 18.94 49.19
CA ILE A 31 31.34 18.53 50.40
C ILE A 31 30.10 19.45 50.59
N ASN A 32 29.10 18.95 51.31
CA ASN A 32 27.80 19.58 51.63
C ASN A 32 27.87 20.66 52.73
N ARG A 33 27.01 21.71 52.66
CA ARG A 33 26.54 22.69 53.68
C ARG A 33 25.71 23.80 52.97
N TYR A 34 24.79 24.59 53.57
CA TYR A 34 24.26 24.66 54.95
C TYR A 34 22.79 25.20 54.95
N VAL A 35 21.83 24.39 55.43
CA VAL A 35 20.68 24.72 56.32
C VAL A 35 19.46 25.58 55.86
N ASN A 36 18.29 24.93 56.01
CA ASN A 36 16.90 25.35 56.31
C ASN A 36 16.42 26.81 56.15
N ILE A 37 15.19 26.94 55.62
CA ILE A 37 14.02 27.44 56.37
C ILE A 37 12.74 26.78 55.81
N LEU A 38 11.83 26.38 56.70
CA LEU A 38 10.49 25.87 56.41
C LEU A 38 9.53 27.05 56.17
N LEU A 39 8.45 26.91 55.39
CA LEU A 39 7.11 27.51 55.68
C LEU A 39 6.08 27.26 54.55
N ILE A 40 5.04 26.49 54.90
CA ILE A 40 3.61 26.63 54.59
C ILE A 40 3.11 26.68 53.12
N SER A 41 2.15 25.78 52.90
CA SER A 41 1.23 25.61 51.77
C SER A 41 0.48 26.86 51.27
N SER A 42 0.37 26.97 49.95
CA SER A 42 -0.83 27.48 49.27
C SER A 42 -1.08 26.71 47.97
N VAL A 43 -2.35 26.45 47.66
CA VAL A 43 -2.78 25.69 46.48
C VAL A 43 -2.87 26.62 45.28
N ILE A 44 -2.24 26.26 44.16
CA ILE A 44 -2.50 26.85 42.85
C ILE A 44 -2.74 25.72 41.85
N SER A 45 -4.00 25.56 41.43
CA SER A 45 -4.34 24.67 40.31
C SER A 45 -3.92 25.31 38.99
N ILE A 46 -3.04 24.64 38.24
CA ILE A 46 -2.88 24.82 36.80
C ILE A 46 -2.87 23.41 36.19
N PRO A 47 -3.65 23.11 35.14
CA PRO A 47 -3.72 21.78 34.58
C PRO A 47 -2.44 21.46 33.79
N SER A 48 -1.63 20.53 34.31
CA SER A 48 -0.52 19.97 33.54
C SER A 48 -1.05 19.06 32.44
N PHE A 49 -0.97 19.56 31.20
CA PHE A 49 -1.10 18.75 29.99
C PHE A 49 -0.18 17.52 30.07
N ALA A 50 -0.77 16.33 30.10
CA ALA A 50 -0.05 15.09 29.84
C ALA A 50 -0.23 14.74 28.36
N MET A 51 0.81 15.01 27.56
CA MET A 51 0.88 14.50 26.19
C MET A 51 1.16 12.99 26.18
N ALA A 52 0.93 12.38 25.01
CA ALA A 52 1.19 10.99 24.62
C ALA A 52 0.00 10.02 24.69
N HIS A 53 -1.00 10.26 23.83
CA HIS A 53 -1.45 9.14 23.00
C HIS A 53 -0.66 9.16 21.70
N HIS A 54 -0.08 8.00 21.39
CA HIS A 54 0.81 7.78 20.27
C HIS A 54 -0.04 7.86 18.98
N GLU A 55 0.04 9.00 18.29
CA GLU A 55 -0.49 9.15 16.96
C GLU A 55 0.24 8.14 16.06
N TYR A 56 -0.47 7.05 15.71
CA TYR A 56 -0.02 6.14 14.67
C TYR A 56 -0.04 6.95 13.38
N ALA A 57 1.12 7.48 13.00
CA ALA A 57 1.35 8.05 11.69
C ALA A 57 1.20 6.91 10.67
N ALA A 58 -0.03 6.67 10.22
CA ALA A 58 -0.28 6.01 8.95
C ALA A 58 0.59 6.74 7.92
N GLY A 59 1.45 6.00 7.24
CA GLY A 59 2.40 6.61 6.30
C GLY A 59 1.62 7.45 5.30
N GLN A 60 1.94 8.75 5.19
CA GLN A 60 1.40 9.58 4.12
C GLN A 60 1.68 8.87 2.81
N SER A 61 0.64 8.57 2.05
CA SER A 61 0.80 8.23 0.65
C SER A 61 1.26 9.49 -0.09
N ASP A 62 2.19 9.33 -1.03
CA ASP A 62 2.60 10.39 -1.96
C ASP A 62 1.52 10.64 -3.04
N ASP A 63 0.25 10.49 -2.68
CA ASP A 63 -0.88 10.64 -3.59
C ASP A 63 -1.07 12.10 -3.96
N ARG A 64 -1.49 12.34 -5.21
CA ARG A 64 -1.80 13.69 -5.69
C ARG A 64 -3.07 14.27 -5.05
N TYR A 65 -3.98 13.41 -4.61
CA TYR A 65 -5.30 13.76 -4.10
C TYR A 65 -5.55 13.04 -2.78
N ALA A 66 -6.03 13.77 -1.78
CA ALA A 66 -6.35 13.26 -0.45
C ALA A 66 -7.72 12.56 -0.39
N SER A 67 -8.59 12.78 -1.37
CA SER A 67 -9.92 12.15 -1.50
C SER A 67 -10.40 12.08 -2.95
N PHE A 68 -11.45 11.31 -3.19
CA PHE A 68 -12.11 11.22 -4.49
C PHE A 68 -12.74 12.56 -4.91
N GLU A 69 -13.31 13.31 -3.96
CA GLU A 69 -13.90 14.62 -4.28
C GLU A 69 -12.82 15.63 -4.71
N GLU A 70 -11.61 15.57 -4.14
CA GLU A 70 -10.48 16.39 -4.62
C GLU A 70 -10.04 15.98 -6.03
N LEU A 71 -9.91 14.67 -6.31
CA LEU A 71 -9.61 14.15 -7.65
C LEU A 71 -10.65 14.63 -8.68
N LYS A 72 -11.93 14.44 -8.38
CA LYS A 72 -13.07 14.82 -9.22
C LYS A 72 -13.15 16.32 -9.51
N GLN A 73 -12.65 17.17 -8.61
CA GLN A 73 -12.58 18.62 -8.84
C GLN A 73 -11.39 19.05 -9.72
N ASN A 74 -10.38 18.19 -9.90
CA ASN A 74 -9.10 18.54 -10.51
C ASN A 74 -8.73 17.71 -11.77
N GLU A 75 -9.52 16.70 -12.12
CA GLU A 75 -9.31 15.82 -13.28
C GLU A 75 -10.50 15.92 -14.25
N ASP A 76 -10.26 15.68 -15.54
CA ASP A 76 -11.34 15.63 -16.54
C ASP A 76 -12.20 14.36 -16.30
N PRO A 77 -13.53 14.43 -16.28
CA PRO A 77 -14.39 13.24 -16.12
C PRO A 77 -14.24 12.17 -17.22
N SER A 78 -13.54 12.46 -18.31
CA SER A 78 -13.16 11.47 -19.35
C SER A 78 -11.82 10.77 -19.09
N ASP A 79 -10.98 11.30 -18.18
CA ASP A 79 -9.70 10.71 -17.79
C ASP A 79 -9.85 9.56 -16.77
N TYR A 80 -11.05 9.34 -16.23
CA TYR A 80 -11.35 8.21 -15.35
C TYR A 80 -12.77 7.64 -15.57
N ARG A 81 -13.03 6.43 -15.06
CA ARG A 81 -14.36 5.80 -15.09
C ARG A 81 -14.64 5.08 -13.77
N ILE A 82 -15.90 5.16 -13.33
CA ILE A 82 -16.47 4.30 -12.28
C ILE A 82 -17.41 3.30 -12.96
N ALA A 83 -17.27 2.03 -12.64
CA ALA A 83 -18.13 0.95 -13.10
C ALA A 83 -18.55 0.08 -11.91
N THR A 84 -19.85 -0.21 -11.83
CA THR A 84 -20.44 -1.03 -10.77
C THR A 84 -21.28 -2.15 -11.37
N LYS A 85 -21.32 -3.30 -10.69
CA LYS A 85 -22.21 -4.42 -11.02
C LYS A 85 -22.72 -5.04 -9.72
N GLN A 86 -24.03 -5.26 -9.64
CA GLN A 86 -24.66 -6.01 -8.55
C GLN A 86 -25.03 -7.41 -9.06
N ALA A 87 -24.52 -8.45 -8.43
CA ALA A 87 -24.84 -9.85 -8.75
C ALA A 87 -25.73 -10.53 -7.69
N GLY A 88 -25.94 -9.89 -6.54
CA GLY A 88 -26.64 -10.50 -5.40
C GLY A 88 -25.79 -11.47 -4.58
N SER A 89 -24.50 -11.58 -4.89
CA SER A 89 -23.51 -12.33 -4.10
C SER A 89 -23.19 -11.63 -2.78
N THR A 90 -22.82 -12.40 -1.75
CA THR A 90 -22.27 -11.84 -0.48
C THR A 90 -20.87 -11.26 -0.66
N MET A 91 -20.17 -11.69 -1.72
CA MET A 91 -18.85 -11.23 -2.12
C MET A 91 -18.91 -10.02 -3.06
N LEU A 92 -18.03 -9.05 -2.83
CA LEU A 92 -17.72 -7.94 -3.73
C LEU A 92 -16.27 -8.03 -4.21
N ILE A 93 -16.07 -8.00 -5.52
CA ILE A 93 -14.76 -7.83 -6.15
C ILE A 93 -14.51 -6.34 -6.31
N MET A 94 -13.47 -5.83 -5.67
CA MET A 94 -13.15 -4.40 -5.65
C MET A 94 -11.82 -4.14 -6.35
N ALA A 95 -11.79 -3.19 -7.28
CA ALA A 95 -10.57 -2.70 -7.91
C ALA A 95 -10.60 -1.18 -7.94
N ILE A 96 -10.07 -0.54 -6.89
CA ILE A 96 -10.02 0.92 -6.79
C ILE A 96 -8.93 1.55 -7.68
N HIS A 97 -8.03 0.75 -8.26
CA HIS A 97 -6.89 1.20 -9.07
C HIS A 97 -6.85 0.54 -10.47
N GLY A 98 -7.99 0.51 -11.14
CA GLY A 98 -8.15 -0.04 -12.48
C GLY A 98 -7.50 0.78 -13.62
N GLY A 99 -7.67 0.26 -14.83
CA GLY A 99 -7.31 0.90 -16.08
C GLY A 99 -5.80 1.01 -16.25
N GLY A 100 -5.30 2.24 -16.24
CA GLY A 100 -3.88 2.55 -16.31
C GLY A 100 -3.20 2.77 -14.96
N ILE A 101 -3.93 2.75 -13.84
CA ILE A 101 -3.38 3.01 -12.50
C ILE A 101 -2.53 1.80 -12.08
N GLU A 102 -3.16 0.62 -11.95
CA GLU A 102 -2.48 -0.66 -11.70
C GLU A 102 -2.84 -1.69 -12.81
N PRO A 103 -2.27 -1.54 -14.04
CA PRO A 103 -2.57 -2.34 -15.22
C PRO A 103 -2.83 -3.84 -14.98
N GLY A 104 -4.01 -4.34 -15.35
CA GLY A 104 -4.41 -5.75 -15.19
C GLY A 104 -5.56 -5.97 -14.19
N THR A 105 -5.75 -5.08 -13.22
CA THR A 105 -6.79 -5.20 -12.18
C THR A 105 -8.20 -5.08 -12.78
N SER A 106 -8.43 -4.15 -13.72
CA SER A 106 -9.70 -4.02 -14.45
C SER A 106 -10.12 -5.33 -15.12
N GLU A 107 -9.20 -5.99 -15.82
CA GLU A 107 -9.55 -7.17 -16.60
C GLU A 107 -9.90 -8.34 -15.68
N ILE A 108 -9.16 -8.53 -14.58
CA ILE A 108 -9.45 -9.53 -13.54
C ILE A 108 -10.80 -9.24 -12.88
N ALA A 109 -11.07 -7.98 -12.52
CA ALA A 109 -12.33 -7.56 -11.90
C ALA A 109 -13.53 -7.85 -12.83
N ASN A 110 -13.44 -7.48 -14.11
CA ASN A 110 -14.51 -7.70 -15.09
C ASN A 110 -14.79 -9.20 -15.31
N GLU A 111 -13.77 -10.06 -15.39
CA GLU A 111 -13.96 -11.51 -15.52
C GLU A 111 -14.66 -12.10 -14.29
N LEU A 112 -14.21 -11.78 -13.08
CA LEU A 112 -14.87 -12.23 -11.85
C LEU A 112 -16.29 -11.65 -11.69
N SER A 113 -16.54 -10.48 -12.27
CA SER A 113 -17.88 -9.87 -12.28
C SER A 113 -18.93 -10.74 -12.98
N HIS A 114 -18.54 -11.72 -13.80
CA HIS A 114 -19.49 -12.66 -14.40
C HIS A 114 -20.35 -13.39 -13.35
N SER A 115 -19.77 -13.70 -12.18
CA SER A 115 -20.46 -14.36 -11.06
C SER A 115 -20.71 -13.45 -9.85
N TYR A 116 -19.86 -12.44 -9.62
CA TYR A 116 -19.89 -11.64 -8.39
C TYR A 116 -20.21 -10.17 -8.62
N SER A 117 -20.65 -9.47 -7.58
CA SER A 117 -20.73 -8.02 -7.58
C SER A 117 -19.34 -7.41 -7.77
N MET A 118 -19.26 -6.27 -8.45
CA MET A 118 -18.01 -5.61 -8.80
C MET A 118 -18.09 -4.10 -8.52
N TYR A 119 -17.04 -3.56 -7.88
CA TYR A 119 -16.69 -2.15 -7.90
C TYR A 119 -15.37 -1.95 -8.67
N LEU A 120 -15.33 -1.00 -9.60
CA LEU A 120 -14.17 -0.72 -10.42
C LEU A 120 -14.02 0.79 -10.66
N PHE A 121 -12.90 1.39 -10.22
CA PHE A 121 -12.46 2.74 -10.58
C PHE A 121 -11.25 2.63 -11.50
N GLU A 122 -11.23 3.36 -12.62
CA GLU A 122 -10.22 3.20 -13.67
C GLU A 122 -9.63 4.53 -14.10
N GLY A 123 -8.30 4.59 -14.18
CA GLY A 123 -7.61 5.65 -14.92
C GLY A 123 -7.57 5.36 -16.41
N LEU A 124 -8.05 6.30 -17.23
CA LEU A 124 -8.18 6.18 -18.68
C LEU A 124 -7.22 7.07 -19.49
N LYS A 125 -6.34 7.83 -18.80
CA LYS A 125 -5.36 8.70 -19.43
C LYS A 125 -4.44 7.92 -20.37
N SER A 126 -4.01 8.56 -21.46
CA SER A 126 -2.99 8.02 -22.37
C SER A 126 -1.62 7.79 -21.68
N SER A 127 -1.33 8.56 -20.62
CA SER A 127 -0.17 8.42 -19.75
C SER A 127 -0.42 9.11 -18.40
N GLY A 128 0.39 8.83 -17.38
CA GLY A 128 0.31 9.54 -16.09
C GLY A 128 -0.85 9.13 -15.16
N ASN A 129 -1.50 8.00 -15.39
CA ASN A 129 -2.59 7.48 -14.55
C ASN A 129 -2.23 7.28 -13.07
N SER A 130 -0.94 7.21 -12.70
CA SER A 130 -0.53 7.23 -11.29
C SER A 130 -0.94 8.51 -10.56
N SER A 131 -1.31 9.59 -11.27
CA SER A 131 -1.90 10.79 -10.67
C SER A 131 -3.31 10.57 -10.11
N LEU A 132 -3.99 9.49 -10.52
CA LEU A 132 -5.35 9.13 -10.13
C LEU A 132 -5.37 8.09 -8.99
N HIS A 133 -4.22 7.65 -8.51
CA HIS A 133 -4.14 6.76 -7.34
C HIS A 133 -4.51 7.54 -6.07
N ILE A 134 -5.43 6.98 -5.29
CA ILE A 134 -5.77 7.41 -3.93
C ILE A 134 -5.70 6.14 -3.07
N THR A 135 -4.82 6.14 -2.07
CA THR A 135 -4.61 4.99 -1.19
C THR A 135 -5.92 4.45 -0.60
N SER A 136 -5.99 3.13 -0.44
CA SER A 136 -7.18 2.43 0.07
C SER A 136 -7.75 2.96 1.40
N THR A 137 -6.93 3.59 2.26
CA THR A 137 -7.39 4.22 3.51
C THR A 137 -8.11 5.56 3.30
N ASN A 138 -7.86 6.22 2.17
CA ASN A 138 -8.37 7.54 1.82
C ASN A 138 -9.40 7.47 0.67
N PHE A 139 -9.54 6.30 0.04
CA PHE A 139 -10.49 6.10 -1.05
C PHE A 139 -11.94 6.15 -0.53
N ASP A 140 -12.65 7.22 -0.89
CA ASP A 140 -13.96 7.60 -0.36
C ASP A 140 -14.99 7.92 -1.46
N GLU A 141 -14.82 7.36 -2.66
CA GLU A 141 -15.81 7.49 -3.73
C GLU A 141 -17.18 6.94 -3.26
N PRO A 142 -18.28 7.71 -3.38
CA PRO A 142 -19.57 7.33 -2.78
C PRO A 142 -20.08 5.95 -3.19
N SER A 143 -19.97 5.59 -4.47
CA SER A 143 -20.44 4.29 -4.97
C SER A 143 -19.60 3.13 -4.42
N ALA A 144 -18.30 3.34 -4.17
CA ALA A 144 -17.43 2.37 -3.51
C ALA A 144 -17.83 2.14 -2.06
N LEU A 145 -18.14 3.23 -1.32
CA LEU A 145 -18.60 3.17 0.07
C LEU A 145 -19.95 2.45 0.18
N ASP A 146 -20.91 2.81 -0.67
CA ASP A 146 -22.23 2.18 -0.74
C ASP A 146 -22.13 0.68 -1.10
N MET A 147 -21.28 0.33 -2.07
CA MET A 147 -21.05 -1.07 -2.42
C MET A 147 -20.33 -1.83 -1.30
N ALA A 148 -19.33 -1.24 -0.65
CA ALA A 148 -18.64 -1.89 0.48
C ALA A 148 -19.62 -2.20 1.61
N ALA A 149 -20.37 -1.19 2.08
CA ALA A 149 -21.35 -1.32 3.15
C ALA A 149 -22.51 -2.29 2.80
N GLY A 150 -22.80 -2.49 1.51
CA GLY A 150 -23.82 -3.41 1.03
C GLY A 150 -23.40 -4.89 0.93
N HIS A 151 -22.12 -5.24 1.11
CA HIS A 151 -21.61 -6.61 0.93
C HIS A 151 -20.98 -7.19 2.21
N THR A 152 -21.02 -8.51 2.34
CA THR A 152 -20.48 -9.20 3.52
C THR A 152 -18.96 -9.29 3.49
N TYR A 153 -18.39 -9.57 2.32
CA TYR A 153 -16.96 -9.85 2.13
C TYR A 153 -16.42 -9.09 0.91
N ILE A 154 -15.14 -8.71 0.95
CA ILE A 154 -14.47 -8.01 -0.15
C ILE A 154 -13.16 -8.71 -0.54
N ILE A 155 -12.96 -8.96 -1.83
CA ILE A 155 -11.62 -9.20 -2.39
C ILE A 155 -11.19 -7.93 -3.12
N SER A 156 -10.13 -7.27 -2.63
CA SER A 156 -9.55 -6.07 -3.24
C SER A 156 -8.37 -6.44 -4.13
N LEU A 157 -8.40 -5.99 -5.38
CA LEU A 157 -7.41 -6.26 -6.42
C LEU A 157 -6.49 -5.05 -6.60
N HIS A 158 -5.20 -5.27 -6.35
CA HIS A 158 -4.15 -4.26 -6.41
C HIS A 158 -2.93 -4.74 -7.21
N GLY A 159 -2.05 -3.82 -7.56
CA GLY A 159 -0.81 -4.12 -8.25
C GLY A 159 0.35 -3.19 -7.92
N TYR A 160 1.44 -3.75 -7.42
CA TYR A 160 2.68 -3.02 -7.13
C TYR A 160 3.72 -3.16 -8.26
N TYR A 161 4.67 -2.23 -8.28
CA TYR A 161 5.78 -2.22 -9.24
C TYR A 161 6.90 -3.18 -8.83
N ALA A 162 6.94 -4.34 -9.50
CA ALA A 162 8.03 -5.31 -9.45
C ALA A 162 8.01 -6.21 -10.70
N GLU A 163 9.18 -6.65 -11.14
CA GLU A 163 9.35 -7.46 -12.37
C GLU A 163 9.29 -8.99 -12.12
N ASP A 164 9.16 -9.40 -10.85
CA ASP A 164 8.92 -10.78 -10.47
C ASP A 164 7.47 -11.22 -10.78
N ARG A 165 7.16 -12.51 -10.58
CA ARG A 165 5.81 -13.07 -10.71
C ARG A 165 5.25 -13.44 -9.33
N LEU A 166 5.30 -12.50 -8.38
CA LEU A 166 4.86 -12.68 -7.00
C LEU A 166 3.49 -12.03 -6.76
N ILE A 167 2.61 -12.77 -6.09
CA ILE A 167 1.36 -12.29 -5.49
C ILE A 167 1.57 -12.15 -3.98
N LYS A 168 1.27 -10.99 -3.42
CA LYS A 168 1.28 -10.75 -1.98
C LYS A 168 -0.17 -10.74 -1.50
N VAL A 169 -0.48 -11.47 -0.43
CA VAL A 169 -1.86 -11.63 0.05
C VAL A 169 -1.97 -11.08 1.47
N GLY A 170 -2.69 -9.95 1.56
CA GLY A 170 -3.09 -9.27 2.78
C GLY A 170 -4.60 -9.38 3.03
N GLY A 171 -5.11 -8.52 3.91
CA GLY A 171 -6.50 -8.47 4.34
C GLY A 171 -6.72 -8.96 5.77
N THR A 172 -7.95 -8.78 6.24
CA THR A 172 -8.41 -9.12 7.60
C THR A 172 -8.90 -10.56 7.74
N ASP A 173 -9.27 -11.25 6.65
CA ASP A 173 -9.68 -12.68 6.68
C ASP A 173 -8.48 -13.63 6.75
N ARG A 174 -7.76 -13.57 7.87
CA ARG A 174 -6.48 -14.27 8.07
C ARG A 174 -6.60 -15.80 7.88
N GLY A 175 -7.77 -16.37 8.18
CA GLY A 175 -8.02 -17.80 7.99
C GLY A 175 -8.04 -18.17 6.51
N ARG A 176 -8.84 -17.46 5.71
CA ARG A 176 -8.99 -17.76 4.28
C ARG A 176 -7.81 -17.28 3.43
N ILE A 177 -7.12 -16.20 3.82
CA ILE A 177 -5.85 -15.76 3.20
C ILE A 177 -4.83 -16.91 3.19
N LYS A 178 -4.68 -17.63 4.31
CA LYS A 178 -3.74 -18.77 4.39
C LYS A 178 -4.11 -19.85 3.37
N ILE A 179 -5.40 -20.18 3.27
CA ILE A 179 -5.90 -21.20 2.34
C ILE A 179 -5.66 -20.76 0.88
N LEU A 180 -5.99 -19.50 0.54
CA LEU A 180 -5.78 -18.95 -0.80
C LEU A 180 -4.31 -18.99 -1.21
N VAL A 181 -3.39 -18.62 -0.30
CA VAL A 181 -1.94 -18.70 -0.56
C VAL A 181 -1.50 -20.14 -0.79
N GLU A 182 -2.03 -21.11 -0.06
CA GLU A 182 -1.74 -22.53 -0.32
C GLU A 182 -2.31 -23.00 -1.67
N GLU A 183 -3.52 -22.60 -2.04
CA GLU A 183 -4.15 -22.98 -3.32
C GLU A 183 -3.45 -22.35 -4.53
N LEU A 184 -3.09 -21.06 -4.46
CA LEU A 184 -2.29 -20.36 -5.48
C LEU A 184 -0.95 -21.06 -5.72
N ASN A 185 -0.20 -21.36 -4.66
CA ASN A 185 1.09 -22.04 -4.78
C ASN A 185 0.94 -23.47 -5.33
N LYS A 186 -0.11 -24.22 -4.92
CA LYS A 186 -0.43 -25.55 -5.49
C LYS A 186 -0.74 -25.48 -7.00
N ALA A 187 -1.34 -24.38 -7.47
CA ALA A 187 -1.61 -24.13 -8.88
C ALA A 187 -0.40 -23.55 -9.67
N GLY A 188 0.75 -23.34 -9.01
CA GLY A 188 1.96 -22.80 -9.65
C GLY A 188 2.02 -21.28 -9.71
N PHE A 189 1.14 -20.56 -9.01
CA PHE A 189 1.22 -19.11 -8.84
C PHE A 189 1.95 -18.78 -7.52
N THR A 190 3.14 -18.21 -7.62
CA THR A 190 3.95 -17.85 -6.43
C THR A 190 3.21 -16.81 -5.60
N ALA A 191 2.81 -17.20 -4.39
CA ALA A 191 2.06 -16.34 -3.47
C ALA A 191 2.65 -16.36 -2.06
N GLU A 192 2.65 -15.21 -1.38
CA GLU A 192 3.04 -15.10 0.03
C GLU A 192 1.96 -14.41 0.89
N MET A 193 1.78 -14.89 2.12
CA MET A 193 0.91 -14.26 3.11
C MET A 193 1.66 -13.15 3.83
N LEU A 194 1.20 -11.91 3.69
CA LEU A 194 1.80 -10.77 4.36
C LEU A 194 1.54 -10.80 5.86
N LYS A 195 2.47 -10.25 6.65
CA LYS A 195 2.24 -9.98 8.08
C LYS A 195 1.24 -8.83 8.25
N THR A 196 0.63 -8.71 9.41
CA THR A 196 -0.39 -7.69 9.69
C THR A 196 0.16 -6.26 9.81
N ASP A 197 1.48 -6.12 9.95
CA ASP A 197 2.27 -4.89 10.05
C ASP A 197 3.02 -4.53 8.75
N ASP A 198 2.84 -5.31 7.67
CA ASP A 198 3.38 -4.98 6.36
C ASP A 198 2.66 -3.76 5.76
N ARG A 199 3.36 -2.92 4.99
CA ARG A 199 2.76 -1.75 4.32
C ARG A 199 1.64 -2.11 3.33
N TYR A 200 1.66 -3.34 2.81
CA TYR A 200 0.65 -3.89 1.90
C TYR A 200 -0.35 -4.82 2.62
N ALA A 201 -0.35 -4.86 3.96
CA ALA A 201 -1.12 -5.84 4.73
C ALA A 201 -2.63 -5.71 4.60
N GLY A 202 -3.17 -4.57 4.17
CA GLY A 202 -4.62 -4.35 4.02
C GLY A 202 -5.41 -4.42 5.34
N THR A 203 -4.77 -4.22 6.48
CA THR A 203 -5.33 -4.47 7.83
C THR A 203 -5.92 -3.23 8.51
N SER A 204 -5.73 -2.03 7.98
CA SER A 204 -6.27 -0.79 8.57
C SER A 204 -7.81 -0.78 8.52
N PRO A 205 -8.52 -0.41 9.60
CA PRO A 205 -9.98 -0.25 9.56
C PRO A 205 -10.44 0.85 8.59
N ASP A 206 -9.57 1.81 8.28
CA ASP A 206 -9.88 2.89 7.33
C ASP A 206 -9.77 2.45 5.86
N ASN A 207 -9.16 1.30 5.58
CA ASN A 207 -9.10 0.71 4.23
C ASN A 207 -10.52 0.41 3.74
N ILE A 208 -10.90 0.92 2.57
CA ILE A 208 -12.21 0.74 1.94
C ILE A 208 -12.65 -0.74 1.85
N ALA A 209 -11.72 -1.67 1.64
CA ALA A 209 -12.01 -3.11 1.59
C ALA A 209 -12.42 -3.71 2.96
N ASN A 210 -12.16 -3.00 4.07
CA ASN A 210 -12.55 -3.40 5.42
C ASN A 210 -13.86 -2.72 5.89
N LYS A 211 -14.50 -1.91 5.04
CA LYS A 211 -15.79 -1.24 5.32
C LYS A 211 -17.00 -2.10 4.92
N SER A 212 -16.81 -3.41 4.81
CA SER A 212 -17.86 -4.41 4.57
C SER A 212 -18.66 -4.74 5.84
N ILE A 213 -19.82 -5.41 5.70
CA ILE A 213 -20.69 -5.77 6.83
C ILE A 213 -19.94 -6.60 7.89
N SER A 214 -19.00 -7.46 7.47
CA SER A 214 -18.19 -8.28 8.40
C SER A 214 -16.84 -7.67 8.76
N GLY A 215 -16.38 -6.66 8.02
CA GLY A 215 -15.00 -6.17 8.06
C GLY A 215 -13.95 -7.18 7.56
N LEU A 216 -14.35 -8.34 7.04
CA LEU A 216 -13.45 -9.38 6.52
C LEU A 216 -13.15 -9.14 5.03
N SER A 217 -11.86 -9.11 4.72
CA SER A 217 -11.32 -8.85 3.39
C SER A 217 -10.13 -9.74 3.03
N ILE A 218 -9.88 -9.87 1.73
CA ILE A 218 -8.62 -10.34 1.17
C ILE A 218 -8.08 -9.26 0.23
N GLN A 219 -6.83 -8.85 0.41
CA GLN A 219 -6.12 -7.92 -0.48
C GLN A 219 -5.11 -8.71 -1.32
N LEU A 220 -5.27 -8.66 -2.65
CA LEU A 220 -4.38 -9.28 -3.62
C LEU A 220 -3.50 -8.22 -4.27
N GLU A 221 -2.23 -8.20 -3.86
CA GLU A 221 -1.20 -7.29 -4.34
C GLU A 221 -0.35 -7.99 -5.38
N MET A 222 -0.47 -7.57 -6.64
CA MET A 222 0.08 -8.30 -7.78
C MET A 222 1.26 -7.55 -8.42
N SER A 223 2.43 -8.16 -8.47
CA SER A 223 3.61 -7.62 -9.18
C SER A 223 3.31 -7.29 -10.65
N THR A 224 4.00 -6.29 -11.22
CA THR A 224 3.92 -5.97 -12.66
C THR A 224 4.27 -7.18 -13.51
N GLY A 225 5.30 -7.96 -13.14
CA GLY A 225 5.68 -9.17 -13.86
C GLY A 225 4.61 -10.27 -13.80
N PHE A 226 3.91 -10.44 -12.66
CA PHE A 226 2.73 -11.31 -12.59
C PHE A 226 1.61 -10.80 -13.48
N ARG A 227 1.14 -9.55 -13.31
CA ARG A 227 0.02 -8.99 -14.08
C ARG A 227 0.28 -9.04 -15.58
N ARG A 228 1.48 -8.65 -16.02
CA ARG A 228 1.91 -8.71 -17.42
C ARG A 228 1.90 -10.13 -17.98
N SER A 229 2.17 -11.16 -17.16
CA SER A 229 2.17 -12.55 -17.62
C SER A 229 0.79 -13.11 -17.97
N LEU A 230 -0.29 -12.41 -17.61
CA LEU A 230 -1.68 -12.82 -17.91
C LEU A 230 -2.16 -12.36 -19.30
N PHE A 231 -1.40 -11.53 -20.01
CA PHE A 231 -1.83 -10.90 -21.26
C PHE A 231 -0.77 -11.05 -22.37
N GLY A 232 -1.23 -11.20 -23.61
CA GLY A 232 -0.38 -11.14 -24.80
C GLY A 232 0.12 -9.72 -25.09
N VAL A 233 -0.69 -8.69 -24.81
CA VAL A 233 -0.30 -7.28 -24.99
C VAL A 233 -0.72 -6.46 -23.76
N PHE A 234 0.27 -5.89 -23.06
CA PHE A 234 0.07 -5.24 -21.76
C PHE A 234 -0.14 -3.72 -21.86
N THR A 235 -1.11 -3.29 -22.67
CA THR A 235 -1.52 -1.88 -22.83
C THR A 235 -2.94 -1.66 -22.30
N LEU A 236 -3.32 -0.40 -22.01
CA LEU A 236 -4.70 -0.06 -21.64
C LEU A 236 -5.73 -0.48 -22.72
N LYS A 237 -5.32 -0.46 -24.00
CA LYS A 237 -6.20 -0.76 -25.13
C LYS A 237 -6.38 -2.26 -25.36
N ASP A 238 -5.31 -3.04 -25.22
CA ASP A 238 -5.23 -4.39 -25.79
C ASP A 238 -5.33 -5.51 -24.73
N ARG A 239 -5.13 -5.23 -23.43
CA ARG A 239 -5.26 -6.27 -22.37
C ARG A 239 -6.64 -6.94 -22.36
N ALA A 240 -7.70 -6.16 -22.54
CA ALA A 240 -9.08 -6.63 -22.53
C ALA A 240 -9.45 -7.59 -23.70
N SER A 241 -8.57 -7.75 -24.68
CA SER A 241 -8.73 -8.66 -25.83
C SER A 241 -7.55 -9.62 -26.04
N THR A 242 -6.58 -9.66 -25.10
CA THR A 242 -5.37 -10.47 -25.21
C THR A 242 -5.08 -11.31 -23.95
N GLN A 243 -6.10 -11.56 -23.12
CA GLN A 243 -6.05 -12.52 -22.02
C GLN A 243 -5.56 -13.89 -22.50
N ASN A 244 -4.65 -14.52 -21.75
CA ASN A 244 -4.08 -15.82 -22.10
C ASN A 244 -4.55 -16.93 -21.14
N GLU A 245 -4.01 -18.15 -21.29
CA GLU A 245 -4.37 -19.29 -20.45
C GLU A 245 -4.11 -19.04 -18.95
N ASP A 246 -3.01 -18.36 -18.59
CA ASP A 246 -2.70 -18.05 -17.18
C ASP A 246 -3.72 -17.06 -16.57
N PHE A 247 -4.28 -16.13 -17.36
CA PHE A 247 -5.39 -15.27 -16.92
C PHE A 247 -6.60 -16.12 -16.48
N TYR A 248 -7.09 -16.99 -17.36
CA TYR A 248 -8.28 -17.80 -17.08
C TYR A 248 -8.05 -18.86 -16.00
N ARG A 249 -6.82 -19.40 -15.91
CA ARG A 249 -6.42 -20.27 -14.79
C ARG A 249 -6.46 -19.53 -13.45
N PHE A 250 -6.00 -18.28 -13.42
CA PHE A 250 -5.99 -17.46 -12.21
C PHE A 250 -7.40 -17.03 -11.79
N THR A 251 -8.21 -16.49 -12.71
CA THR A 251 -9.58 -16.06 -12.38
C THR A 251 -10.47 -17.24 -11.98
N LYS A 252 -10.38 -18.40 -12.66
CA LYS A 252 -11.15 -19.58 -12.25
C LYS A 252 -10.70 -20.15 -10.90
N LEU A 253 -9.42 -20.03 -10.54
CA LEU A 253 -8.96 -20.37 -9.18
C LEU A 253 -9.64 -19.47 -8.14
N LEU A 254 -9.66 -18.14 -8.38
CA LEU A 254 -10.35 -17.21 -7.47
C LEU A 254 -11.85 -17.49 -7.36
N SER A 255 -12.56 -17.77 -8.46
CA SER A 255 -13.98 -18.18 -8.42
C SER A 255 -14.17 -19.46 -7.61
N ASN A 256 -13.41 -20.53 -7.91
CA ASN A 256 -13.51 -21.80 -7.16
C ASN A 256 -13.25 -21.61 -5.66
N PHE A 257 -12.31 -20.74 -5.30
CA PHE A 257 -12.01 -20.41 -3.92
C PHE A 257 -13.16 -19.64 -3.25
N ILE A 258 -13.81 -18.69 -3.94
CA ILE A 258 -14.99 -18.00 -3.41
C ILE A 258 -16.15 -18.99 -3.22
N GLU A 259 -16.46 -19.77 -4.26
CA GLU A 259 -17.48 -20.85 -4.26
C GLU A 259 -17.27 -21.86 -3.12
N SER A 260 -16.02 -22.16 -2.73
CA SER A 260 -15.70 -23.20 -1.74
C SER A 260 -15.63 -22.70 -0.28
N HIS A 261 -15.46 -21.39 -0.07
CA HIS A 261 -15.14 -20.84 1.26
C HIS A 261 -16.05 -19.70 1.74
N TYR A 262 -16.89 -19.12 0.87
CA TYR A 262 -17.78 -18.00 1.19
C TYR A 262 -19.28 -18.23 0.86
N GLU A 263 -19.60 -19.34 0.19
CA GLU A 263 -20.97 -19.79 -0.18
C GLU A 263 -21.33 -21.11 0.53
#